data_AF-A0A850HHN5-F1
#
_entry.id   AF-A0A850HHN5-F1
#
_cell.length_a   1.000
_cell.length_b   1.000
_cell.length_c   1.000
_cell.angle_alpha   90.00
_cell.angle_beta   90.00
_cell.angle_gamma   90.00
#
_symmetry.space_group_name_H-M   'P 1'
#
loop_
_entity.id
_entity.type
_entity.pdbx_description
1 polymer ?
#
loop_
_entity_poly.entity_id
_entity_poly.type
_entity_poly.pdbx_seq_one_letter_code
_entity_poly.pdbx_strand_id
1 'polypeptide(L)'
;MFCRQCGTENKDDVKFCKKCGAEFLQDPVSKGGFWEAEGKEDRRNENAVGKKNKDSWSGRRWVVITAAFLIMGLCAASSFTLMAHKEKRDYKKYIAQAEKYLEDLDYENAEAAYLRAVKVAPKEQEPYEKLAWIYEEQEEYEKAEEILAEGESQKDPSKQSEEVGDQNQTADQNSEENDKKPGKDPDKNGQKDPEKQEGEDGKTNSKKAYTWAVEPKIEADDIYYLKDENMKDYSWNALNRQMNTSYAVLKRKDAYGIIGMDGKLAAEVKYQGVGCIWKYYELETKEPVYEPEYDTEMSDYYFVEEDKKVKPAVAVFGDAQLYRGGFYYCDGLHNVAEAAEAISMGMEYQKKPEVVIPVKRSEELYNGDQNDRQWYEELEGKYALCDPEGELLTDFVYEECGVASEGVAAAKKDGKWGYIDEKGKTVIPFEYDASCTYESYVFSYDTVSKPKEEAFCYAASDGHVPLCKKGKWELRDTSGKVVISAGVFEEIRPVHDGKCWVKKDGKWGVIRLKEKEDNERTDSDNHRYKR
;
A
#
# COMPACT_ATOMS: atom_id res chain seq x y z
N MET A 1 -36.15 -5.78 37.83
CA MET A 1 -35.57 -6.32 36.57
C MET A 1 -34.15 -5.78 36.31
N PHE A 2 -33.24 -6.59 35.75
CA PHE A 2 -31.87 -6.15 35.42
C PHE A 2 -31.73 -5.73 33.95
N CYS A 3 -31.05 -4.61 33.70
CA CYS A 3 -30.78 -4.14 32.35
C CYS A 3 -29.80 -5.09 31.64
N ARG A 4 -30.18 -5.62 30.47
CA ARG A 4 -29.33 -6.54 29.70
C ARG A 4 -28.11 -5.87 29.07
N GLN A 5 -28.11 -4.55 28.90
CA GLN A 5 -26.96 -3.83 28.36
C GLN A 5 -25.92 -3.44 29.42
N CYS A 6 -26.35 -3.00 30.61
CA CYS A 6 -25.41 -2.47 31.62
C CYS A 6 -25.50 -3.12 33.00
N GLY A 7 -26.32 -4.16 33.17
CA GLY A 7 -26.44 -4.94 34.40
C GLY A 7 -27.12 -4.23 35.58
N THR A 8 -27.63 -3.00 35.39
CA THR A 8 -28.20 -2.21 36.49
C THR A 8 -29.59 -2.71 36.89
N GLU A 9 -29.85 -2.79 38.20
CA GLU A 9 -31.15 -3.15 38.76
C GLU A 9 -32.15 -1.98 38.68
N ASN A 10 -33.33 -2.26 38.12
CA ASN A 10 -34.44 -1.35 37.92
C ASN A 10 -35.73 -1.93 38.50
N LYS A 11 -36.69 -1.08 38.88
CA LYS A 11 -38.03 -1.52 39.33
C LYS A 11 -38.78 -2.20 38.18
N ASP A 12 -39.73 -3.07 38.49
CA ASP A 12 -40.37 -3.95 37.50
C ASP A 12 -41.38 -3.23 36.58
N ASP A 13 -41.63 -1.94 36.78
CA ASP A 13 -42.62 -1.11 36.07
C ASP A 13 -42.00 0.01 35.21
N VAL A 14 -40.67 0.11 35.11
CA VAL A 14 -40.01 1.16 34.33
C VAL A 14 -39.75 0.72 32.88
N LYS A 15 -40.03 1.61 31.93
CA LYS A 15 -39.82 1.35 30.49
C LYS A 15 -38.36 1.45 30.04
N PHE A 16 -37.56 2.27 30.73
CA PHE A 16 -36.17 2.53 30.36
C PHE A 16 -35.24 2.30 31.56
N CYS A 17 -34.03 1.82 31.29
CA CYS A 17 -33.00 1.67 32.31
C CYS A 17 -32.56 3.03 32.86
N LYS A 18 -32.64 3.20 34.19
CA LYS A 18 -32.28 4.46 34.87
C LYS A 18 -30.83 4.92 34.64
N LYS A 19 -29.92 4.01 34.25
CA LYS A 19 -28.49 4.31 34.10
C LYS A 19 -28.07 4.58 32.66
N CYS A 20 -28.57 3.80 31.69
CA CYS A 20 -28.10 3.87 30.30
C CYS A 20 -29.21 4.24 29.29
N GLY A 21 -30.46 4.41 29.74
CA GLY A 21 -31.57 4.78 28.87
C GLY A 21 -32.10 3.67 27.95
N ALA A 22 -31.52 2.47 27.96
CA ALA A 22 -32.00 1.36 27.13
C ALA A 22 -33.44 0.97 27.45
N GLU A 23 -34.29 0.82 26.43
CA GLU A 23 -35.70 0.43 26.54
C GLU A 23 -35.86 -1.08 26.81
N PHE A 24 -36.83 -1.44 27.64
CA PHE A 24 -37.23 -2.83 27.86
C PHE A 24 -38.31 -3.22 26.85
N LEU A 25 -37.98 -4.09 25.90
CA LEU A 25 -38.92 -4.62 24.91
C LEU A 25 -40.04 -5.42 25.62
N GLN A 26 -41.28 -4.93 25.58
CA GLN A 26 -42.48 -5.68 25.97
C GLN A 26 -43.04 -6.43 24.76
N ASP A 27 -43.26 -7.74 24.89
CA ASP A 27 -44.01 -8.54 23.91
C ASP A 27 -45.51 -8.18 23.97
N PRO A 28 -46.22 -8.09 22.82
CA PRO A 28 -47.60 -7.65 22.80
C PRO A 28 -48.56 -8.75 23.28
N VAL A 29 -49.24 -8.49 24.39
CA VAL A 29 -50.37 -9.28 24.90
C VAL A 29 -51.54 -9.21 23.91
N SER A 30 -52.08 -10.38 23.56
CA SER A 30 -53.29 -10.58 22.75
C SER A 30 -54.55 -9.95 23.37
N LYS A 31 -55.23 -9.10 22.59
CA LYS A 31 -56.67 -8.77 22.71
C LYS A 31 -57.52 -10.06 22.52
N GLY A 32 -58.72 -10.25 23.08
CA GLY A 32 -59.60 -9.46 23.95
C GLY A 32 -61.02 -10.07 24.07
N GLY A 33 -61.84 -9.49 24.98
CA GLY A 33 -63.33 -9.43 25.08
C GLY A 33 -64.17 -10.73 25.21
N PHE A 34 -64.91 -11.03 26.30
CA PHE A 34 -66.22 -10.49 26.81
C PHE A 34 -67.44 -10.98 25.96
N TRP A 35 -68.44 -11.75 26.42
CA TRP A 35 -69.43 -11.57 27.52
C TRP A 35 -70.02 -12.90 28.08
N GLU A 36 -70.52 -12.82 29.33
CA GLU A 36 -71.71 -13.47 29.95
C GLU A 36 -72.03 -14.97 29.79
N ALA A 37 -72.08 -15.69 30.92
CA ALA A 37 -73.31 -15.94 31.70
C ALA A 37 -73.19 -17.22 32.56
N GLU A 38 -73.38 -17.03 33.86
CA GLU A 38 -74.05 -17.89 34.85
C GLU A 38 -74.00 -19.43 34.75
N GLY A 39 -73.71 -20.06 35.90
CA GLY A 39 -74.45 -21.28 36.27
C GLY A 39 -73.67 -22.38 36.97
N LYS A 40 -73.66 -22.30 38.31
CA LYS A 40 -73.80 -23.39 39.30
C LYS A 40 -72.79 -24.55 39.39
N GLU A 41 -72.34 -24.75 40.63
CA GLU A 41 -72.35 -25.99 41.44
C GLU A 41 -72.33 -27.31 40.64
N ASP A 42 -71.48 -28.30 40.93
CA ASP A 42 -71.31 -28.92 42.23
C ASP A 42 -70.34 -30.10 42.10
N ARG A 43 -69.92 -30.59 43.25
CA ARG A 43 -69.10 -31.79 43.44
C ARG A 43 -69.90 -33.05 43.08
N ARG A 44 -69.27 -33.99 42.35
CA ARG A 44 -68.98 -35.38 42.80
C ARG A 44 -68.67 -36.30 41.62
N ASN A 45 -67.45 -36.81 41.66
CA ASN A 45 -67.07 -38.22 41.52
C ASN A 45 -68.23 -39.21 41.32
N GLU A 46 -68.21 -39.96 40.21
CA GLU A 46 -68.41 -41.41 40.25
C GLU A 46 -68.00 -42.08 38.93
N ASN A 47 -67.14 -43.08 39.09
CA ASN A 47 -66.70 -44.02 38.08
C ASN A 47 -67.87 -44.91 37.63
N ALA A 48 -67.94 -45.26 36.35
CA ALA A 48 -67.58 -46.60 35.87
C ALA A 48 -68.11 -46.91 34.46
N VAL A 49 -67.45 -47.91 33.86
CA VAL A 49 -67.88 -48.78 32.75
C VAL A 49 -67.44 -48.35 31.33
N GLY A 50 -66.17 -48.66 31.04
CA GLY A 50 -65.84 -49.79 30.17
C GLY A 50 -66.03 -49.62 28.66
N LYS A 51 -64.91 -49.51 27.92
CA LYS A 51 -64.56 -50.45 26.84
C LYS A 51 -63.10 -50.30 26.41
N LYS A 52 -62.48 -51.47 26.18
CA LYS A 52 -61.05 -51.68 25.87
C LYS A 52 -60.66 -51.24 24.45
N ASN A 53 -59.37 -50.89 24.36
CA ASN A 53 -58.41 -51.01 23.26
C ASN A 53 -58.49 -50.09 22.04
N LYS A 54 -57.51 -49.19 21.94
CA LYS A 54 -56.37 -49.35 21.03
C LYS A 54 -55.24 -48.39 21.40
N ASP A 55 -54.04 -48.94 21.55
CA ASP A 55 -52.79 -48.18 21.60
C ASP A 55 -52.68 -47.24 20.39
N SER A 56 -52.33 -45.97 20.64
CA SER A 56 -51.58 -45.15 19.67
C SER A 56 -50.40 -44.48 20.36
N TRP A 57 -49.43 -45.34 20.66
CA TRP A 57 -48.06 -45.02 21.00
C TRP A 57 -47.33 -44.36 19.80
N SER A 58 -47.78 -43.18 19.36
CA SER A 58 -47.17 -42.47 18.22
C SER A 58 -46.88 -40.99 18.47
N GLY A 59 -47.68 -40.28 19.29
CA GLY A 59 -47.44 -38.85 19.59
C GLY A 59 -46.30 -38.58 20.58
N ARG A 60 -46.17 -39.41 21.63
CA ARG A 60 -45.13 -39.26 22.67
C ARG A 60 -43.71 -39.49 22.16
N ARG A 61 -43.53 -40.34 21.14
CA ARG A 61 -42.21 -40.57 20.53
C ARG A 61 -41.71 -39.32 19.81
N TRP A 62 -42.57 -38.64 19.04
CA TRP A 62 -42.18 -37.44 18.30
C TRP A 62 -41.82 -36.27 19.23
N VAL A 63 -42.55 -36.07 20.34
CA VAL A 63 -42.22 -35.02 21.34
C VAL A 63 -40.91 -35.31 22.06
N VAL A 64 -40.63 -36.58 22.41
CA VAL A 64 -39.35 -36.96 23.03
C VAL A 64 -38.19 -36.85 22.04
N ILE A 65 -38.43 -37.19 20.76
CA ILE A 65 -37.44 -37.07 19.69
C ILE A 65 -37.12 -35.59 19.41
N THR A 66 -38.12 -34.71 19.26
CA THR A 66 -37.86 -33.27 19.06
C THR A 66 -37.23 -32.60 20.27
N ALA A 67 -37.63 -32.97 21.49
CA ALA A 67 -36.95 -32.49 22.71
C ALA A 67 -35.49 -32.97 22.77
N ALA A 68 -35.20 -34.22 22.37
CA ALA A 68 -33.83 -34.74 22.30
C ALA A 68 -33.00 -33.99 21.24
N PHE A 69 -33.56 -33.68 20.07
CA PHE A 69 -32.89 -32.88 19.04
C PHE A 69 -32.63 -31.43 19.48
N LEU A 70 -33.56 -30.81 20.20
CA LEU A 70 -33.36 -29.48 20.79
C LEU A 70 -32.28 -29.47 21.86
N ILE A 71 -32.26 -30.48 22.74
CA ILE A 71 -31.21 -30.63 23.77
C ILE A 71 -29.85 -30.89 23.11
N MET A 72 -29.78 -31.78 22.11
CA MET A 72 -28.54 -32.00 21.36
C MET A 72 -28.07 -30.74 20.62
N GLY A 73 -28.99 -29.96 20.04
CA GLY A 73 -28.69 -28.67 19.42
C GLY A 73 -28.15 -27.63 20.41
N LEU A 74 -28.75 -27.55 21.61
CA LEU A 74 -28.28 -26.69 22.69
C LEU A 74 -26.91 -27.13 23.24
N CYS A 75 -26.68 -28.43 23.39
CA CYS A 75 -25.38 -28.99 23.79
C CYS A 75 -24.29 -28.76 22.72
N ALA A 76 -24.64 -28.83 21.43
CA ALA A 76 -23.72 -28.52 20.35
C ALA A 76 -23.38 -27.03 20.31
N ALA A 77 -24.37 -26.14 20.46
CA ALA A 77 -24.17 -24.69 20.51
C ALA A 77 -23.37 -24.25 21.74
N SER A 78 -23.62 -24.85 22.92
CA SER A 78 -22.84 -24.60 24.12
C SER A 78 -21.41 -25.12 23.99
N SER A 79 -21.20 -26.27 23.35
CA SER A 79 -19.86 -26.78 23.06
C SER A 79 -19.11 -25.90 22.06
N PHE A 80 -19.79 -25.43 21.01
CA PHE A 80 -19.22 -24.53 20.01
C PHE A 80 -18.80 -23.17 20.62
N THR A 81 -19.66 -22.59 21.46
CA THR A 81 -19.32 -21.35 22.17
C THR A 81 -18.17 -21.53 23.16
N LEU A 82 -18.10 -22.67 23.88
CA LEU A 82 -16.97 -22.99 24.74
C LEU A 82 -15.66 -23.19 23.96
N MET A 83 -15.71 -23.82 22.78
CA MET A 83 -14.56 -23.98 21.91
C MET A 83 -14.07 -22.64 21.36
N ALA A 84 -14.94 -21.81 20.80
CA ALA A 84 -14.59 -20.47 20.30
C ALA A 84 -14.04 -19.57 21.42
N HIS A 85 -14.58 -19.68 22.64
CA HIS A 85 -14.07 -18.94 23.80
C HIS A 85 -12.68 -19.43 24.22
N LYS A 86 -12.42 -20.75 24.12
CA LYS A 86 -11.11 -21.35 24.37
C LYS A 86 -10.09 -20.92 23.33
N GLU A 87 -10.44 -20.93 22.04
CA GLU A 87 -9.58 -20.46 20.94
C GLU A 87 -9.15 -19.00 21.15
N LYS A 88 -10.11 -18.11 21.42
CA LYS A 88 -9.83 -16.70 21.67
C LYS A 88 -8.93 -16.48 22.91
N ARG A 89 -9.11 -17.28 23.95
CA ARG A 89 -8.27 -17.23 25.16
C ARG A 89 -6.86 -17.73 24.89
N ASP A 90 -6.74 -18.86 24.18
CA ASP A 90 -5.46 -19.48 23.88
C ASP A 90 -4.67 -18.62 22.88
N TYR A 91 -5.32 -18.01 21.86
CA TYR A 91 -4.72 -16.99 20.98
C TYR A 91 -4.08 -15.84 21.78
N LYS A 92 -4.87 -15.17 22.63
CA LYS A 92 -4.38 -14.05 23.45
C LYS A 92 -3.20 -14.45 24.34
N LYS A 93 -3.23 -15.67 24.88
CA LYS A 93 -2.14 -16.21 25.69
C LYS A 93 -0.86 -16.36 24.87
N TYR A 94 -0.95 -16.89 23.65
CA TYR A 94 0.22 -17.09 22.79
C TYR A 94 0.80 -15.77 22.28
N ILE A 95 -0.03 -14.79 21.92
CA ILE A 95 0.43 -13.44 21.57
C ILE A 95 1.22 -12.82 22.73
N ALA A 96 0.64 -12.75 23.92
CA ALA A 96 1.30 -12.16 25.08
C ALA A 96 2.59 -12.89 25.48
N GLN A 97 2.64 -14.21 25.28
CA GLN A 97 3.86 -14.99 25.50
C GLN A 97 4.93 -14.66 24.45
N ALA A 98 4.55 -14.53 23.19
CA ALA A 98 5.46 -14.19 22.10
C ALA A 98 6.05 -12.78 22.27
N GLU A 99 5.21 -11.79 22.60
CA GLU A 99 5.64 -10.41 22.87
C GLU A 99 6.66 -10.34 24.01
N LYS A 100 6.45 -11.12 25.07
CA LYS A 100 7.42 -11.21 26.17
C LYS A 100 8.76 -11.77 25.71
N TYR A 101 8.75 -12.83 24.88
CA TYR A 101 10.01 -13.37 24.33
C TYR A 101 10.71 -12.37 23.40
N LEU A 102 9.96 -11.56 22.67
CA LEU A 102 10.51 -10.47 21.86
C LEU A 102 11.18 -9.38 22.70
N GLU A 103 10.60 -9.01 23.84
CA GLU A 103 11.23 -8.07 24.80
C GLU A 103 12.57 -8.61 25.32
N ASP A 104 12.67 -9.94 25.49
CA ASP A 104 13.88 -10.64 25.94
C ASP A 104 14.85 -10.98 24.78
N LEU A 105 14.55 -10.59 23.54
CA LEU A 105 15.28 -10.92 22.30
C LEU A 105 15.43 -12.44 22.04
N ASP A 106 14.49 -13.24 22.57
CA ASP A 106 14.43 -14.69 22.42
C ASP A 106 13.57 -15.07 21.21
N TYR A 107 14.15 -14.91 20.02
CA TYR A 107 13.47 -15.09 18.74
C TYR A 107 12.93 -16.50 18.53
N GLU A 108 13.65 -17.54 18.98
CA GLU A 108 13.24 -18.95 18.80
C GLU A 108 11.95 -19.25 19.59
N ASN A 109 11.86 -18.79 20.84
CA ASN A 109 10.66 -18.99 21.65
C ASN A 109 9.51 -18.06 21.22
N ALA A 110 9.81 -16.86 20.73
CA ALA A 110 8.82 -15.96 20.13
C ALA A 110 8.19 -16.58 18.88
N GLU A 111 9.00 -17.10 17.96
CA GLU A 111 8.57 -17.80 16.75
C GLU A 111 7.65 -18.98 17.10
N ALA A 112 8.08 -19.84 18.02
CA ALA A 112 7.29 -20.98 18.46
C ALA A 112 5.93 -20.58 19.07
N ALA A 113 5.87 -19.43 19.76
CA ALA A 113 4.63 -18.91 20.32
C ALA A 113 3.71 -18.31 19.23
N TYR A 114 4.24 -17.55 18.27
CA TYR A 114 3.44 -17.04 17.15
C TYR A 114 2.94 -18.17 16.24
N LEU A 115 3.74 -19.19 15.95
CA LEU A 115 3.29 -20.37 15.19
C LEU A 115 2.14 -21.11 15.90
N ARG A 116 2.09 -21.10 17.24
CA ARG A 116 0.94 -21.61 18.00
C ARG A 116 -0.28 -20.68 17.89
N ALA A 117 -0.08 -19.37 17.88
CA ALA A 117 -1.16 -18.40 17.67
C ALA A 117 -1.80 -18.58 16.28
N VAL A 118 -0.98 -18.71 15.23
CA VAL A 118 -1.39 -19.04 13.85
C VAL A 118 -2.26 -20.29 13.82
N LYS A 119 -1.83 -21.37 14.47
CA LYS A 119 -2.59 -22.64 14.52
C LYS A 119 -3.96 -22.52 15.17
N VAL A 120 -4.11 -21.64 16.16
CA VAL A 120 -5.38 -21.48 16.90
C VAL A 120 -6.31 -20.46 16.25
N ALA A 121 -5.76 -19.43 15.60
CA ALA A 121 -6.53 -18.39 14.94
C ALA A 121 -5.91 -18.06 13.57
N PRO A 122 -6.02 -18.95 12.58
CA PRO A 122 -5.31 -18.81 11.29
C PRO A 122 -5.75 -17.60 10.47
N LYS A 123 -6.92 -17.02 10.76
CA LYS A 123 -7.43 -15.83 10.07
C LYS A 123 -6.83 -14.52 10.58
N GLU A 124 -6.29 -14.51 11.79
CA GLU A 124 -5.69 -13.32 12.40
C GLU A 124 -4.33 -13.04 11.76
N GLN A 125 -4.10 -11.81 11.30
CA GLN A 125 -2.92 -11.47 10.49
C GLN A 125 -1.68 -11.14 11.31
N GLU A 126 -1.90 -10.56 12.50
CA GLU A 126 -0.85 -10.10 13.41
C GLU A 126 0.26 -11.15 13.66
N PRO A 127 -0.04 -12.45 13.93
CA PRO A 127 1.00 -13.47 14.08
C PRO A 127 1.89 -13.66 12.85
N TYR A 128 1.34 -13.58 11.63
CA TYR A 128 2.10 -13.79 10.40
C TYR A 128 3.06 -12.62 10.15
N GLU A 129 2.59 -11.39 10.38
CA GLU A 129 3.42 -10.19 10.28
C GLU A 129 4.57 -10.22 11.30
N LYS A 130 4.31 -10.69 12.52
CA LYS A 130 5.35 -10.83 13.56
C LYS A 130 6.34 -11.96 13.27
N LEU A 131 5.89 -13.10 12.72
CA LEU A 131 6.78 -14.17 12.27
C LEU A 131 7.68 -13.70 11.12
N ALA A 132 7.11 -12.98 10.15
CA ALA A 132 7.88 -12.40 9.06
C ALA A 132 8.99 -11.49 9.59
N TRP A 133 8.66 -10.60 10.53
CA TRP A 133 9.65 -9.73 11.18
C TRP A 133 10.74 -10.53 11.91
N ILE A 134 10.40 -11.63 12.61
CA ILE A 134 11.40 -12.50 13.26
C ILE A 134 12.35 -13.11 12.22
N TYR A 135 11.80 -13.66 11.14
CA TYR A 135 12.61 -14.26 10.07
C TYR A 135 13.48 -13.20 9.37
N GLU A 136 12.99 -11.97 9.21
CA GLU A 136 13.78 -10.85 8.69
C GLU A 136 14.97 -10.47 9.60
N GLU A 137 14.78 -10.46 10.93
CA GLU A 137 15.87 -10.24 11.89
C GLU A 137 16.90 -11.37 11.88
N GLN A 138 16.49 -12.58 11.50
CA GLN A 138 17.36 -13.75 11.32
C GLN A 138 17.95 -13.88 9.91
N GLU A 139 17.65 -12.93 9.01
CA GLU A 139 18.07 -12.93 7.59
C GLU A 139 17.52 -14.12 6.78
N GLU A 140 16.41 -14.71 7.22
CA GLU A 140 15.70 -15.82 6.57
C GLU A 140 14.55 -15.30 5.67
N TYR A 141 14.88 -14.47 4.68
CA TYR A 141 13.91 -13.71 3.87
C TYR A 141 12.89 -14.57 3.09
N GLU A 142 13.29 -15.74 2.62
CA GLU A 142 12.37 -16.66 1.93
C GLU A 142 11.26 -17.14 2.87
N LYS A 143 11.58 -17.42 4.14
CA LYS A 143 10.57 -17.80 5.14
C LYS A 143 9.65 -16.63 5.49
N ALA A 144 10.18 -15.41 5.50
CA ALA A 144 9.37 -14.20 5.70
C ALA A 144 8.33 -14.02 4.56
N GLU A 145 8.74 -14.19 3.30
CA GLU A 145 7.80 -14.16 2.17
C GLU A 145 6.76 -15.30 2.25
N GLU A 146 7.19 -16.52 2.57
CA GLU A 146 6.32 -17.68 2.68
C GLU A 146 5.23 -17.51 3.75
N ILE A 147 5.61 -17.02 4.95
CA ILE A 147 4.66 -16.88 6.05
C ILE A 147 3.67 -15.73 5.82
N LEU A 148 4.08 -14.65 5.15
CA LEU A 148 3.17 -13.57 4.74
C LEU A 148 2.17 -14.06 3.69
N ALA A 149 2.65 -14.81 2.69
CA ALA A 149 1.78 -15.42 1.67
C ALA A 149 0.80 -16.44 2.28
N GLU A 150 1.24 -17.19 3.30
CA GLU A 150 0.37 -18.07 4.07
C GLU A 150 -0.73 -17.27 4.77
N GLY A 151 -0.38 -16.20 5.50
CA GLY A 151 -1.33 -15.33 6.19
C GLY A 151 -2.39 -14.73 5.27
N GLU A 152 -1.99 -14.29 4.07
CA GLU A 152 -2.92 -13.80 3.06
C GLU A 152 -3.91 -14.86 2.59
N SER A 153 -3.44 -16.10 2.38
CA SER A 153 -4.28 -17.21 1.93
C SER A 153 -5.39 -17.56 2.92
N GLN A 154 -5.22 -17.27 4.21
CA GLN A 154 -6.20 -17.58 5.26
C GLN A 154 -7.36 -16.57 5.34
N LYS A 155 -7.27 -15.42 4.65
CA LYS A 155 -8.38 -14.44 4.59
C LYS A 155 -9.57 -14.94 3.76
N ASP A 156 -9.33 -15.76 2.73
CA ASP A 156 -10.36 -16.27 1.82
C ASP A 156 -10.14 -17.75 1.46
N PRO A 157 -10.82 -18.70 2.14
CA PRO A 157 -10.68 -20.14 1.89
C PRO A 157 -11.26 -20.62 0.53
N SER A 158 -11.93 -19.76 -0.25
CA SER A 158 -12.58 -20.17 -1.50
C SER A 158 -11.62 -20.46 -2.66
N LYS A 159 -10.34 -20.09 -2.53
CA LYS A 159 -9.30 -20.31 -3.55
C LYS A 159 -8.57 -21.67 -3.46
N GLN A 160 -9.13 -22.66 -2.75
CA GLN A 160 -8.46 -23.93 -2.45
C GLN A 160 -8.95 -25.17 -3.23
N SER A 161 -9.79 -25.03 -4.27
CA SER A 161 -10.27 -26.21 -5.01
C SER A 161 -10.39 -26.03 -6.52
N GLU A 162 -9.28 -26.08 -7.24
CA GLU A 162 -9.24 -26.65 -8.60
C GLU A 162 -7.89 -27.36 -8.77
N GLU A 163 -7.89 -28.69 -8.55
CA GLU A 163 -7.02 -29.68 -9.22
C GLU A 163 -7.06 -31.00 -8.44
N VAL A 164 -8.10 -31.81 -8.63
CA VAL A 164 -7.98 -33.28 -8.69
C VAL A 164 -9.19 -33.83 -9.46
N GLY A 165 -8.93 -34.47 -10.59
CA GLY A 165 -9.83 -35.44 -11.22
C GLY A 165 -10.34 -35.03 -12.60
N ASP A 166 -9.73 -35.55 -13.66
CA ASP A 166 -10.26 -36.76 -14.34
C ASP A 166 -9.38 -37.09 -15.56
N GLN A 167 -8.61 -38.18 -15.48
CA GLN A 167 -8.07 -38.83 -16.67
C GLN A 167 -8.13 -40.33 -16.46
N ASN A 168 -9.27 -40.94 -16.79
CA ASN A 168 -9.23 -42.25 -17.44
C ASN A 168 -10.52 -42.62 -18.19
N GLN A 169 -10.32 -43.08 -19.43
CA GLN A 169 -11.18 -43.93 -20.27
C GLN A 169 -12.42 -43.26 -20.89
N THR A 170 -12.56 -43.20 -22.21
CA THR A 170 -12.68 -44.36 -23.10
C THR A 170 -12.50 -43.97 -24.58
N ALA A 171 -12.14 -44.97 -25.38
CA ALA A 171 -11.83 -44.94 -26.80
C ALA A 171 -13.07 -45.03 -27.72
N ASP A 172 -12.78 -44.87 -29.02
CA ASP A 172 -13.53 -45.30 -30.22
C ASP A 172 -14.71 -44.39 -30.64
N GLN A 173 -14.88 -43.96 -31.90
CA GLN A 173 -14.58 -44.62 -33.18
C GLN A 173 -14.75 -43.65 -34.39
N ASN A 174 -13.97 -43.91 -35.46
CA ASN A 174 -14.25 -43.70 -36.90
C ASN A 174 -14.46 -42.27 -37.46
N SER A 175 -14.02 -41.88 -38.66
CA SER A 175 -13.29 -42.52 -39.77
C SER A 175 -13.06 -41.45 -40.88
N GLU A 176 -12.21 -41.79 -41.87
CA GLU A 176 -12.07 -41.20 -43.23
C GLU A 176 -11.32 -39.85 -43.34
N GLU A 177 -10.42 -39.61 -44.29
CA GLU A 177 -9.67 -40.39 -45.28
C GLU A 177 -8.67 -39.42 -45.97
N ASN A 178 -7.50 -39.92 -46.39
CA ASN A 178 -6.62 -39.41 -47.46
C ASN A 178 -5.97 -38.01 -47.31
N ASP A 179 -4.69 -37.77 -47.61
CA ASP A 179 -3.91 -38.29 -48.72
C ASP A 179 -2.41 -37.93 -48.57
N LYS A 180 -1.52 -38.81 -49.09
CA LYS A 180 -0.15 -38.58 -49.59
C LYS A 180 1.05 -38.32 -48.65
N LYS A 181 1.79 -39.41 -48.40
CA LYS A 181 3.29 -39.51 -48.42
C LYS A 181 3.72 -39.93 -49.86
N PRO A 182 5.00 -39.86 -50.31
CA PRO A 182 6.18 -40.36 -49.57
C PRO A 182 7.55 -39.69 -49.83
N GLY A 183 8.54 -40.06 -49.00
CA GLY A 183 9.97 -39.84 -49.24
C GLY A 183 10.85 -40.34 -48.10
N LYS A 184 11.25 -41.62 -48.16
CA LYS A 184 12.39 -42.23 -47.44
C LYS A 184 13.70 -41.76 -48.12
N ASP A 185 14.90 -41.76 -47.55
CA ASP A 185 15.60 -42.71 -46.68
C ASP A 185 16.87 -42.00 -46.06
N PRO A 186 17.64 -42.67 -45.18
CA PRO A 186 18.47 -42.07 -44.13
C PRO A 186 19.95 -41.99 -44.49
N ASP A 187 20.73 -41.24 -43.70
CA ASP A 187 22.09 -41.67 -43.40
C ASP A 187 22.59 -41.25 -42.02
N LYS A 188 23.39 -42.15 -41.45
CA LYS A 188 23.85 -42.23 -40.06
C LYS A 188 25.30 -41.70 -39.90
N ASN A 189 25.66 -41.53 -38.63
CA ASN A 189 27.00 -41.46 -38.00
C ASN A 189 27.70 -40.10 -38.12
N GLY A 190 28.32 -39.56 -37.08
CA GLY A 190 28.57 -39.87 -35.67
C GLY A 190 29.08 -38.55 -35.05
N GLN A 191 29.28 -38.32 -33.75
CA GLN A 191 29.80 -39.17 -32.70
C GLN A 191 29.80 -38.31 -31.41
N LYS A 192 29.25 -38.88 -30.33
CA LYS A 192 29.57 -38.75 -28.89
C LYS A 192 30.18 -37.44 -28.35
N ASP A 193 29.52 -36.85 -27.35
CA ASP A 193 29.92 -37.01 -25.94
C ASP A 193 28.77 -36.66 -24.95
N PRO A 194 28.85 -37.12 -23.68
CA PRO A 194 27.69 -37.39 -22.82
C PRO A 194 27.48 -36.39 -21.66
N GLU A 195 26.36 -36.62 -20.94
CA GLU A 195 26.06 -36.22 -19.54
C GLU A 195 25.87 -34.72 -19.27
N LYS A 196 24.63 -34.22 -19.21
CA LYS A 196 23.70 -34.30 -18.06
C LYS A 196 24.34 -33.99 -16.70
N GLN A 197 24.31 -32.72 -16.33
CA GLN A 197 23.84 -32.28 -15.01
C GLN A 197 22.93 -31.07 -15.23
N GLU A 198 21.67 -31.37 -15.50
CA GLU A 198 20.57 -30.42 -15.27
C GLU A 198 20.38 -30.38 -13.75
N GLY A 199 20.77 -29.25 -13.14
CA GLY A 199 20.38 -28.90 -11.78
C GLY A 199 18.93 -28.46 -11.77
N GLU A 200 18.13 -29.18 -11.00
CA GLU A 200 16.71 -28.98 -10.77
C GLU A 200 16.43 -27.67 -10.02
N ASP A 201 16.13 -26.58 -10.73
CA ASP A 201 15.48 -25.39 -10.14
C ASP A 201 14.03 -25.24 -10.64
N GLY A 202 13.40 -26.37 -10.96
CA GLY A 202 12.06 -26.44 -11.51
C GLY A 202 11.08 -27.16 -10.59
N LYS A 203 10.81 -26.60 -9.39
CA LYS A 203 9.54 -26.77 -8.62
C LYS A 203 9.60 -26.13 -7.23
N THR A 204 9.50 -24.81 -7.18
CA THR A 204 8.88 -24.06 -6.08
C THR A 204 8.28 -22.79 -6.64
N ASN A 205 7.13 -22.91 -7.34
CA ASN A 205 6.35 -21.73 -7.69
C ASN A 205 5.60 -21.27 -6.43
N SER A 206 6.34 -20.70 -5.46
CA SER A 206 5.75 -19.98 -4.34
C SER A 206 5.12 -18.68 -4.89
N LYS A 207 3.99 -18.27 -4.32
CA LYS A 207 3.22 -17.07 -4.70
C LYS A 207 4.01 -15.79 -4.39
N LYS A 208 5.07 -15.49 -5.14
CA LYS A 208 5.78 -14.21 -5.00
C LYS A 208 4.81 -13.05 -5.24
N ALA A 209 4.92 -11.98 -4.45
CA ALA A 209 4.10 -10.77 -4.56
C ALA A 209 4.33 -9.99 -5.87
N TYR A 210 5.34 -10.39 -6.64
CA TYR A 210 5.75 -9.75 -7.88
C TYR A 210 6.09 -10.77 -8.99
N THR A 211 6.26 -10.26 -10.19
CA THR A 211 6.82 -10.96 -11.36
C THR A 211 7.88 -10.08 -12.02
N TRP A 212 8.84 -10.66 -12.73
CA TRP A 212 9.81 -9.87 -13.50
C TRP A 212 9.16 -9.33 -14.78
N ALA A 213 9.15 -8.00 -14.92
CA ALA A 213 8.88 -7.34 -16.20
C ALA A 213 10.16 -7.24 -17.03
N VAL A 214 11.29 -7.02 -16.36
CA VAL A 214 12.64 -7.06 -16.92
C VAL A 214 13.55 -7.74 -15.90
N GLU A 215 14.11 -8.89 -16.26
CA GLU A 215 15.10 -9.59 -15.42
C GLU A 215 16.30 -8.70 -15.07
N PRO A 216 16.95 -8.89 -13.90
CA PRO A 216 18.05 -8.05 -13.44
C PRO A 216 19.30 -8.28 -14.29
N LYS A 217 19.46 -7.44 -15.31
CA LYS A 217 20.55 -7.53 -16.30
C LYS A 217 21.14 -6.20 -16.70
N ILE A 218 20.56 -5.09 -16.23
CA ILE A 218 20.97 -3.74 -16.61
C ILE A 218 22.09 -3.30 -15.68
N GLU A 219 23.26 -3.05 -16.26
CA GLU A 219 24.40 -2.50 -15.53
C GLU A 219 24.28 -0.99 -15.50
N ALA A 220 24.26 -0.42 -14.30
CA ALA A 220 24.26 1.02 -14.04
C ALA A 220 24.79 1.25 -12.63
N ASP A 221 25.46 2.37 -12.42
CA ASP A 221 25.87 2.74 -11.06
C ASP A 221 24.63 3.07 -10.23
N ASP A 222 23.66 3.75 -10.85
CA ASP A 222 22.34 4.01 -10.27
C ASP A 222 21.26 4.16 -11.36
N ILE A 223 20.01 3.85 -10.98
CA ILE A 223 18.78 4.23 -11.66
C ILE A 223 17.89 4.95 -10.66
N TYR A 224 17.57 6.21 -10.91
CA TYR A 224 16.83 7.04 -9.95
C TYR A 224 15.90 8.05 -10.63
N TYR A 225 15.01 8.63 -9.84
CA TYR A 225 14.13 9.72 -10.26
C TYR A 225 14.65 11.03 -9.68
N LEU A 226 14.59 12.09 -10.48
CA LEU A 226 14.89 13.44 -10.04
C LEU A 226 13.79 13.96 -9.11
N LYS A 227 14.10 14.98 -8.32
CA LYS A 227 13.09 15.77 -7.60
C LYS A 227 12.16 16.42 -8.61
N ASP A 228 10.88 16.46 -8.30
CA ASP A 228 9.89 17.19 -9.09
C ASP A 228 10.13 18.70 -8.96
N GLU A 229 10.21 19.39 -10.10
CA GLU A 229 10.42 20.84 -10.19
C GLU A 229 9.29 21.50 -10.99
N ASN A 230 8.09 20.88 -10.98
CA ASN A 230 6.91 21.39 -11.65
C ASN A 230 6.27 22.60 -10.92
N MET A 231 7.02 23.70 -10.86
CA MET A 231 6.58 24.98 -10.29
C MET A 231 5.41 25.62 -11.05
N LYS A 232 5.10 25.13 -12.26
CA LYS A 232 3.96 25.60 -13.05
C LYS A 232 2.64 25.13 -12.43
N ASP A 233 2.60 23.87 -12.04
CA ASP A 233 1.38 23.23 -11.56
C ASP A 233 1.31 23.19 -10.01
N TYR A 234 2.46 23.29 -9.34
CA TYR A 234 2.56 23.14 -7.88
C TYR A 234 3.30 24.29 -7.19
N SER A 235 2.90 24.59 -5.95
CA SER A 235 3.66 25.46 -5.05
C SER A 235 4.94 24.77 -4.58
N TRP A 236 5.93 25.52 -4.09
CA TRP A 236 7.20 24.94 -3.65
C TRP A 236 7.05 23.90 -2.54
N ASN A 237 6.09 24.11 -1.64
CA ASN A 237 5.75 23.18 -0.56
C ASN A 237 5.33 21.79 -1.07
N ALA A 238 4.82 21.72 -2.31
CA ALA A 238 4.35 20.49 -2.93
C ALA A 238 5.41 19.78 -3.80
N LEU A 239 6.63 20.32 -3.88
CA LEU A 239 7.71 19.81 -4.75
C LEU A 239 8.70 18.86 -4.05
N ASN A 240 8.57 18.65 -2.74
CA ASN A 240 9.38 17.67 -2.01
C ASN A 240 8.91 16.23 -2.29
N ARG A 241 9.07 15.81 -3.55
CA ARG A 241 8.74 14.48 -4.09
C ARG A 241 9.57 14.17 -5.33
N GLN A 242 9.60 12.92 -5.74
CA GLN A 242 10.15 12.49 -7.01
C GLN A 242 9.28 12.89 -8.20
N MET A 243 9.88 13.01 -9.39
CA MET A 243 9.15 12.97 -10.64
C MET A 243 8.33 11.68 -10.73
N ASN A 244 7.03 11.82 -10.97
CA ASN A 244 6.10 10.68 -11.10
C ASN A 244 5.91 10.32 -12.58
N THR A 245 6.82 9.53 -13.14
CA THR A 245 6.88 9.18 -14.57
C THR A 245 7.39 7.75 -14.77
N SER A 246 7.17 7.19 -15.98
CA SER A 246 7.65 5.87 -16.38
C SER A 246 9.14 5.85 -16.77
N TYR A 247 9.81 7.00 -16.78
CA TYR A 247 11.21 7.13 -17.16
C TYR A 247 12.06 7.48 -15.96
N ALA A 248 13.25 6.90 -15.89
CA ALA A 248 14.22 7.18 -14.84
C ALA A 248 15.53 7.67 -15.45
N VAL A 249 16.33 8.36 -14.65
CA VAL A 249 17.73 8.64 -14.98
C VAL A 249 18.51 7.35 -14.81
N LEU A 250 19.38 7.05 -15.78
CA LEU A 250 20.37 5.99 -15.68
C LEU A 250 21.76 6.63 -15.65
N LYS A 251 22.52 6.35 -14.59
CA LYS A 251 23.88 6.86 -14.37
C LYS A 251 24.91 5.76 -14.60
N ARG A 252 25.94 6.07 -15.39
CA ARG A 252 27.15 5.24 -15.57
C ARG A 252 28.37 6.14 -15.59
N LYS A 253 29.20 6.02 -14.57
CA LYS A 253 30.35 6.89 -14.30
C LYS A 253 29.88 8.34 -14.31
N ASP A 254 30.48 9.16 -15.17
CA ASP A 254 30.17 10.58 -15.31
C ASP A 254 29.16 10.86 -16.44
N ALA A 255 28.42 9.84 -16.90
CA ALA A 255 27.47 9.96 -18.00
C ALA A 255 26.04 9.55 -17.58
N TYR A 256 25.08 10.30 -18.10
CA TYR A 256 23.66 10.16 -17.82
C TYR A 256 22.90 9.80 -19.11
N GLY A 257 21.81 9.06 -18.95
CA GLY A 257 20.82 8.79 -19.97
C GLY A 257 19.44 8.63 -19.34
N ILE A 258 18.42 8.39 -20.18
CA ILE A 258 17.04 8.17 -19.73
C ILE A 258 16.62 6.76 -20.11
N ILE A 259 16.01 6.04 -19.17
CA ILE A 259 15.57 4.65 -19.36
C ILE A 259 14.10 4.49 -19.00
N GLY A 260 13.35 3.76 -19.83
CA GLY A 260 11.96 3.41 -19.55
C GLY A 260 11.85 2.12 -18.73
N MET A 261 10.74 1.93 -18.03
CA MET A 261 10.42 0.70 -17.28
C MET A 261 10.33 -0.59 -18.14
N ASP A 262 10.42 -0.49 -19.46
CA ASP A 262 10.58 -1.65 -20.35
C ASP A 262 12.05 -2.09 -20.52
N GLY A 263 12.97 -1.44 -19.79
CA GLY A 263 14.41 -1.70 -19.84
C GLY A 263 15.12 -1.09 -21.04
N LYS A 264 14.43 -0.29 -21.88
CA LYS A 264 15.03 0.34 -23.06
C LYS A 264 15.43 1.78 -22.77
N LEU A 265 16.59 2.17 -23.30
CA LEU A 265 17.03 3.56 -23.27
C LEU A 265 16.10 4.41 -24.13
N ALA A 266 15.58 5.47 -23.53
CA ALA A 266 14.83 6.54 -24.20
C ALA A 266 15.76 7.70 -24.60
N ALA A 267 16.88 7.87 -23.89
CA ALA A 267 18.01 8.70 -24.27
C ALA A 267 19.31 7.94 -24.01
N GLU A 268 20.30 8.12 -24.90
CA GLU A 268 21.60 7.46 -24.79
C GLU A 268 22.36 7.91 -23.53
N VAL A 269 23.22 7.03 -23.00
CA VAL A 269 24.04 7.32 -21.82
C VAL A 269 25.32 8.07 -22.23
N LYS A 270 25.17 9.35 -22.58
CA LYS A 270 26.25 10.20 -23.11
C LYS A 270 26.24 11.63 -22.60
N TYR A 271 25.19 12.01 -21.87
CA TYR A 271 25.03 13.38 -21.38
C TYR A 271 25.93 13.58 -20.17
N GLN A 272 26.59 14.74 -20.08
CA GLN A 272 27.42 15.09 -18.93
C GLN A 272 26.58 15.63 -17.77
N GLY A 273 25.35 16.06 -18.08
CA GLY A 273 24.46 16.69 -17.14
C GLY A 273 23.01 16.25 -17.30
N VAL A 274 22.29 16.26 -16.18
CA VAL A 274 20.88 15.91 -16.11
C VAL A 274 20.19 16.71 -15.01
N GLY A 275 18.96 17.14 -15.28
CA GLY A 275 18.10 17.79 -14.30
C GLY A 275 16.65 17.76 -14.73
N CYS A 276 15.81 18.46 -13.96
CA CYS A 276 14.39 18.53 -14.21
C CYS A 276 14.00 19.99 -14.27
N ILE A 277 13.40 20.42 -15.38
CA ILE A 277 12.77 21.74 -15.45
C ILE A 277 11.30 21.56 -15.79
N TRP A 278 10.47 22.07 -14.88
CA TRP A 278 9.02 21.87 -14.89
C TRP A 278 8.64 20.39 -14.85
N LYS A 279 8.46 19.76 -16.02
CA LYS A 279 8.09 18.34 -16.14
C LYS A 279 9.01 17.55 -17.08
N TYR A 280 10.08 18.18 -17.55
CA TYR A 280 10.97 17.60 -18.56
C TYR A 280 12.31 17.24 -17.94
N TYR A 281 12.85 16.10 -18.36
CA TYR A 281 14.26 15.84 -18.16
C TYR A 281 15.06 16.75 -19.07
N GLU A 282 15.88 17.58 -18.47
CA GLU A 282 16.88 18.39 -19.15
C GLU A 282 18.20 17.62 -19.17
N LEU A 283 18.88 17.66 -20.32
CA LEU A 283 20.05 16.85 -20.63
C LEU A 283 21.11 17.74 -21.28
N GLU A 284 22.33 17.67 -20.78
CA GLU A 284 23.46 18.48 -21.28
C GLU A 284 24.48 17.62 -22.01
N THR A 285 24.83 17.98 -23.24
CA THR A 285 25.94 17.37 -23.97
C THR A 285 27.27 17.99 -23.55
N LYS A 286 28.33 17.19 -23.61
CA LYS A 286 29.67 17.65 -23.25
C LYS A 286 30.22 18.72 -24.19
N GLU A 287 30.03 18.51 -25.48
CA GLU A 287 30.40 19.47 -26.52
C GLU A 287 29.11 19.99 -27.17
N PRO A 288 29.06 21.26 -27.59
CA PRO A 288 27.93 21.79 -28.35
C PRO A 288 27.72 21.00 -29.66
N VAL A 289 26.47 20.83 -30.04
CA VAL A 289 26.04 20.15 -31.26
C VAL A 289 25.32 21.17 -32.14
N TYR A 290 25.72 21.26 -33.41
CA TYR A 290 25.05 22.14 -34.38
C TYR A 290 23.65 21.61 -34.71
N GLU A 291 22.64 22.45 -34.49
CA GLU A 291 21.22 22.18 -34.72
C GLU A 291 20.73 22.93 -35.99
N PRO A 292 20.57 22.24 -37.14
CA PRO A 292 20.25 22.89 -38.40
C PRO A 292 18.89 23.59 -38.43
N GLU A 293 17.94 23.14 -37.60
CA GLU A 293 16.62 23.78 -37.49
C GLU A 293 16.71 25.20 -36.95
N TYR A 294 17.69 25.48 -36.09
CA TYR A 294 17.88 26.75 -35.40
C TYR A 294 19.12 27.51 -35.87
N ASP A 295 19.92 26.93 -36.77
CA ASP A 295 21.17 27.48 -37.29
C ASP A 295 22.13 27.93 -36.17
N THR A 296 22.24 27.12 -35.12
CA THR A 296 23.07 27.41 -33.93
C THR A 296 23.62 26.13 -33.31
N GLU A 297 24.70 26.26 -32.55
CA GLU A 297 25.19 25.19 -31.68
C GLU A 297 24.43 25.20 -30.34
N MET A 298 24.11 24.03 -29.82
CA MET A 298 23.36 23.83 -28.57
C MET A 298 23.99 22.74 -27.71
N SER A 299 23.97 22.92 -26.39
CA SER A 299 24.39 21.94 -25.39
C SER A 299 23.20 21.27 -24.68
N ASP A 300 22.06 21.95 -24.66
CA ASP A 300 20.94 21.60 -23.79
C ASP A 300 19.77 21.01 -24.58
N TYR A 301 19.18 19.97 -24.02
CA TYR A 301 18.13 19.18 -24.64
C TYR A 301 17.05 18.78 -23.64
N TYR A 302 15.82 18.61 -24.12
CA TYR A 302 14.73 18.04 -23.35
C TYR A 302 14.38 16.65 -23.85
N PHE A 303 14.20 15.70 -22.93
CA PHE A 303 13.46 14.48 -23.23
C PHE A 303 11.95 14.74 -23.10
N VAL A 304 11.25 14.64 -24.22
CA VAL A 304 9.79 14.80 -24.29
C VAL A 304 9.15 13.42 -24.22
N GLU A 305 8.56 13.10 -23.07
CA GLU A 305 7.94 11.79 -22.79
C GLU A 305 6.84 11.42 -23.81
N GLU A 306 5.99 12.37 -24.19
CA GLU A 306 4.89 12.15 -25.15
C GLU A 306 5.39 11.67 -26.53
N ASP A 307 6.52 12.23 -26.98
CA ASP A 307 7.13 11.89 -28.27
C ASP A 307 8.18 10.80 -28.17
N LYS A 308 8.61 10.47 -26.95
CA LYS A 308 9.76 9.59 -26.62
C LYS A 308 11.03 10.01 -27.38
N LYS A 309 11.27 11.33 -27.43
CA LYS A 309 12.37 11.92 -28.19
C LYS A 309 13.10 12.96 -27.37
N VAL A 310 14.41 13.02 -27.58
CA VAL A 310 15.24 14.13 -27.16
C VAL A 310 15.14 15.23 -28.22
N LYS A 311 14.89 16.47 -27.79
CA LYS A 311 14.78 17.66 -28.66
C LYS A 311 15.66 18.78 -28.13
N PRO A 312 16.16 19.69 -28.99
CA PRO A 312 16.92 20.84 -28.52
C PRO A 312 16.11 21.70 -27.56
N ALA A 313 16.76 22.18 -26.48
CA ALA A 313 16.14 23.02 -25.47
C ALA A 313 16.02 24.47 -25.93
N VAL A 314 15.17 24.72 -26.94
CA VAL A 314 14.75 26.08 -27.29
C VAL A 314 13.66 26.55 -26.34
N ALA A 315 13.63 27.84 -26.01
CA ALA A 315 12.66 28.39 -25.04
C ALA A 315 11.21 27.98 -25.39
N VAL A 316 10.62 27.07 -24.61
CA VAL A 316 9.27 26.51 -24.84
C VAL A 316 8.18 27.33 -24.14
N PHE A 317 8.50 28.52 -23.63
CA PHE A 317 7.72 29.14 -22.56
C PHE A 317 7.01 30.41 -23.02
N GLY A 318 5.68 30.41 -22.90
CA GLY A 318 4.82 31.56 -23.21
C GLY A 318 4.54 32.45 -21.99
N ASP A 319 4.10 33.68 -22.29
CA ASP A 319 4.31 34.88 -21.47
C ASP A 319 3.28 35.12 -20.33
N ALA A 320 2.38 34.17 -20.04
CA ALA A 320 1.34 34.35 -19.02
C ALA A 320 1.14 33.10 -18.17
N GLN A 321 1.61 33.14 -16.91
CA GLN A 321 1.48 32.02 -15.97
C GLN A 321 1.04 32.51 -14.59
N LEU A 322 0.19 31.69 -13.95
CA LEU A 322 -0.17 31.82 -12.54
C LEU A 322 1.07 31.54 -11.70
N TYR A 323 1.47 32.49 -10.86
CA TYR A 323 2.57 32.29 -9.93
C TYR A 323 2.12 31.46 -8.72
N ARG A 324 2.67 30.26 -8.55
CA ARG A 324 2.27 29.35 -7.46
C ARG A 324 2.88 29.73 -6.10
N GLY A 325 4.12 30.23 -6.11
CA GLY A 325 4.85 30.68 -4.91
C GLY A 325 5.05 29.60 -3.84
N GLY A 326 5.50 30.04 -2.67
CA GLY A 326 5.61 29.24 -1.45
C GLY A 326 4.66 29.73 -0.36
N PHE A 327 4.06 28.79 0.34
CA PHE A 327 3.20 29.03 1.50
C PHE A 327 3.98 28.92 2.80
N TYR A 328 3.74 29.86 3.71
CA TYR A 328 4.28 29.90 5.06
C TYR A 328 3.20 30.30 6.06
N TYR A 329 3.45 30.06 7.35
CA TYR A 329 2.48 30.34 8.41
C TYR A 329 2.94 31.50 9.29
N CYS A 330 2.14 32.56 9.37
CA CYS A 330 2.36 33.74 10.21
C CYS A 330 1.00 34.27 10.70
N ASP A 331 0.54 33.79 11.88
CA ASP A 331 -0.81 34.04 12.40
C ASP A 331 -1.95 33.72 11.40
N GLY A 332 -1.68 32.79 10.49
CA GLY A 332 -2.51 32.44 9.35
C GLY A 332 -1.64 31.94 8.19
N LEU A 333 -2.24 31.28 7.22
CA LEU A 333 -1.54 30.83 6.02
C LEU A 333 -1.37 32.02 5.05
N HIS A 334 -0.13 32.24 4.61
CA HIS A 334 0.25 33.27 3.66
C HIS A 334 1.03 32.67 2.49
N ASN A 335 0.96 33.31 1.32
CA ASN A 335 1.83 33.03 0.19
C ASN A 335 2.82 34.19 -0.01
N VAL A 336 4.09 33.89 -0.31
CA VAL A 336 5.11 34.91 -0.62
C VAL A 336 4.71 35.86 -1.76
N ALA A 337 3.84 35.41 -2.66
CA ALA A 337 3.28 36.20 -3.75
C ALA A 337 2.36 37.36 -3.27
N GLU A 338 1.98 37.39 -2.00
CA GLU A 338 1.23 38.50 -1.41
C GLU A 338 2.06 39.79 -1.28
N ALA A 339 3.39 39.70 -1.40
CA ALA A 339 4.27 40.85 -1.38
C ALA A 339 3.94 41.84 -2.51
N ALA A 340 4.04 43.13 -2.20
CA ALA A 340 3.56 44.22 -3.06
C ALA A 340 4.23 44.25 -4.44
N GLU A 341 5.48 43.78 -4.56
CA GLU A 341 6.20 43.73 -5.84
C GLU A 341 5.58 42.73 -6.81
N ALA A 342 5.27 41.51 -6.37
CA ALA A 342 4.61 40.49 -7.19
C ALA A 342 3.22 40.94 -7.68
N ILE A 343 2.45 41.59 -6.79
CA ILE A 343 1.17 42.21 -7.13
C ILE A 343 1.36 43.37 -8.13
N SER A 344 2.41 44.18 -7.97
CA SER A 344 2.69 45.33 -8.85
C SER A 344 3.05 44.92 -10.27
N MET A 345 3.61 43.71 -10.45
CA MET A 345 3.87 43.11 -11.76
C MET A 345 2.60 42.52 -12.41
N GLY A 346 1.44 42.61 -11.74
CA GLY A 346 0.17 42.12 -12.27
C GLY A 346 0.08 40.60 -12.36
N MET A 347 0.93 39.87 -11.63
CA MET A 347 0.91 38.40 -11.62
C MET A 347 -0.32 37.91 -10.86
N GLU A 348 -1.13 37.05 -11.51
CA GLU A 348 -2.07 36.22 -10.76
C GLU A 348 -1.28 35.20 -9.94
N TYR A 349 -1.71 34.90 -8.72
CA TYR A 349 -1.05 33.91 -7.87
C TYR A 349 -2.00 32.96 -7.16
N GLN A 350 -1.45 31.85 -6.69
CA GLN A 350 -2.19 30.83 -5.95
C GLN A 350 -2.49 31.31 -4.52
N LYS A 351 -3.78 31.56 -4.24
CA LYS A 351 -4.23 32.04 -2.92
C LYS A 351 -4.38 30.95 -1.86
N LYS A 352 -4.55 29.69 -2.30
CA LYS A 352 -4.77 28.54 -1.42
C LYS A 352 -4.08 27.30 -1.99
N PRO A 353 -3.48 26.45 -1.15
CA PRO A 353 -2.95 25.18 -1.62
C PRO A 353 -4.09 24.27 -2.11
N GLU A 354 -3.77 23.35 -3.02
CA GLU A 354 -4.75 22.40 -3.59
C GLU A 354 -4.82 21.09 -2.80
N VAL A 355 -3.79 20.82 -1.99
CA VAL A 355 -3.60 19.61 -1.19
C VAL A 355 -3.06 19.98 0.18
N VAL A 356 -2.99 19.01 1.10
CA VAL A 356 -2.28 19.19 2.37
C VAL A 356 -0.80 19.37 2.09
N ILE A 357 -0.24 20.47 2.59
CA ILE A 357 1.16 20.85 2.35
C ILE A 357 1.95 21.02 3.66
N PRO A 358 3.27 20.77 3.63
CA PRO A 358 4.16 21.13 4.70
C PRO A 358 4.45 22.63 4.68
N VAL A 359 4.35 23.31 5.82
CA VAL A 359 4.66 24.74 5.96
C VAL A 359 5.61 25.00 7.11
N LYS A 360 6.49 25.99 6.93
CA LYS A 360 7.30 26.58 8.00
C LYS A 360 6.60 27.78 8.63
N ARG A 361 6.95 28.06 9.88
CA ARG A 361 6.49 29.26 10.59
C ARG A 361 7.41 30.44 10.29
N SER A 362 6.81 31.63 10.17
CA SER A 362 7.49 32.92 10.25
C SER A 362 6.89 33.73 11.39
N GLU A 363 7.70 34.58 12.02
CA GLU A 363 7.25 35.57 13.01
C GLU A 363 6.80 36.88 12.35
N GLU A 364 7.16 37.10 11.07
CA GLU A 364 6.84 38.29 10.32
C GLU A 364 6.31 37.95 8.91
N LEU A 365 5.49 38.83 8.35
CA LEU A 365 5.06 38.71 6.96
C LEU A 365 6.23 38.94 6.01
N TYR A 366 6.31 38.13 4.97
CA TYR A 366 7.26 38.34 3.88
C TYR A 366 6.99 39.69 3.22
N ASN A 367 8.03 40.52 3.12
CA ASN A 367 7.90 41.91 2.68
C ASN A 367 8.30 42.15 1.21
N GLY A 368 8.93 41.17 0.56
CA GLY A 368 9.40 41.27 -0.83
C GLY A 368 10.83 41.80 -1.01
N ASP A 369 11.56 42.11 0.06
CA ASP A 369 12.88 42.77 -0.06
C ASP A 369 14.03 41.83 -0.50
N GLN A 370 13.78 40.52 -0.55
CA GLN A 370 14.78 39.50 -0.87
C GLN A 370 14.24 38.54 -1.94
N ASN A 371 15.02 37.55 -2.34
CA ASN A 371 14.46 36.46 -3.14
C ASN A 371 13.53 35.63 -2.26
N ASP A 372 12.32 35.39 -2.74
CA ASP A 372 11.25 34.72 -1.98
C ASP A 372 11.56 33.25 -1.66
N ARG A 373 12.17 32.51 -2.60
CA ARG A 373 12.62 31.13 -2.36
C ARG A 373 13.74 31.09 -1.34
N GLN A 374 14.74 31.95 -1.49
CA GLN A 374 15.85 32.07 -0.53
C GLN A 374 15.33 32.39 0.87
N TRP A 375 14.44 33.37 1.00
CA TRP A 375 13.81 33.74 2.27
C TRP A 375 13.09 32.56 2.93
N TYR A 376 12.33 31.79 2.14
CA TYR A 376 11.61 30.62 2.66
C TYR A 376 12.55 29.51 3.14
N GLU A 377 13.64 29.26 2.41
CA GLU A 377 14.65 28.25 2.76
C GLU A 377 15.39 28.62 4.06
N GLU A 378 15.64 29.93 4.27
CA GLU A 378 16.29 30.48 5.46
C GLU A 378 15.40 30.50 6.72
N LEU A 379 14.08 30.29 6.58
CA LEU A 379 13.19 30.16 7.76
C LEU A 379 13.67 29.02 8.66
N GLU A 380 13.98 29.37 9.91
CA GLU A 380 14.35 28.41 10.93
C GLU A 380 13.11 27.68 11.48
N GLY A 381 13.32 26.45 11.93
CA GLY A 381 12.30 25.69 12.65
C GLY A 381 11.77 24.49 11.88
N LYS A 382 10.80 23.85 12.50
CA LYS A 382 10.19 22.60 12.07
C LYS A 382 8.97 22.87 11.18
N TYR A 383 8.58 21.87 10.42
CA TYR A 383 7.39 21.88 9.57
C TYR A 383 6.13 21.44 10.36
N ALA A 384 4.99 22.00 9.95
CA ALA A 384 3.65 21.53 10.27
C ALA A 384 2.89 21.19 8.97
N LEU A 385 1.85 20.34 9.07
CA LEU A 385 0.90 20.14 7.97
C LEU A 385 -0.21 21.18 8.02
N CYS A 386 -0.56 21.72 6.86
CA CYS A 386 -1.65 22.67 6.67
C CYS A 386 -2.58 22.20 5.55
N ASP A 387 -3.89 22.33 5.77
CA ASP A 387 -4.90 21.97 4.78
C ASP A 387 -5.13 23.07 3.72
N PRO A 388 -5.88 22.77 2.64
CA PRO A 388 -6.29 23.75 1.62
C PRO A 388 -7.05 24.98 2.16
N GLU A 389 -7.70 24.85 3.32
CA GLU A 389 -8.43 25.93 3.97
C GLU A 389 -7.51 26.90 4.73
N GLY A 390 -6.27 26.50 5.02
CA GLY A 390 -5.27 27.28 5.75
C GLY A 390 -5.18 26.93 7.23
N GLU A 391 -5.85 25.86 7.67
CA GLU A 391 -5.82 25.40 9.05
C GLU A 391 -4.62 24.48 9.28
N LEU A 392 -3.97 24.63 10.43
CA LEU A 392 -2.91 23.72 10.85
C LEU A 392 -3.51 22.40 11.34
N LEU A 393 -3.06 21.31 10.74
CA LEU A 393 -3.45 19.95 11.08
C LEU A 393 -2.51 19.35 12.14
N THR A 394 -1.30 19.89 12.26
CA THR A 394 -0.31 19.50 13.27
C THR A 394 0.40 20.72 13.86
N ASP A 395 1.07 20.51 14.98
CA ASP A 395 2.09 21.45 15.46
C ASP A 395 3.34 21.42 14.55
N PHE A 396 4.21 22.42 14.70
CA PHE A 396 5.51 22.50 14.02
C PHE A 396 6.52 21.53 14.67
N VAL A 397 6.42 20.24 14.35
CA VAL A 397 7.15 19.16 15.04
C VAL A 397 8.04 18.32 14.14
N TYR A 398 7.98 18.49 12.83
CA TYR A 398 8.76 17.71 11.86
C TYR A 398 10.02 18.46 11.43
N GLU A 399 11.18 17.81 11.52
CA GLU A 399 12.46 18.38 11.06
C GLU A 399 12.45 18.60 9.55
N GLU A 400 11.86 17.66 8.82
CA GLU A 400 11.64 17.71 7.38
C GLU A 400 10.26 17.11 7.09
N CYS A 401 9.61 17.59 6.04
CA CYS A 401 8.31 17.05 5.64
C CYS A 401 8.08 17.21 4.13
N GLY A 402 7.62 16.13 3.51
CA GLY A 402 7.21 16.10 2.12
C GLY A 402 5.74 16.47 1.95
N VAL A 403 5.30 16.57 0.70
CA VAL A 403 3.88 16.74 0.38
C VAL A 403 3.10 15.48 0.70
N ALA A 404 1.84 15.63 1.11
CA ALA A 404 0.93 14.49 1.16
C ALA A 404 0.64 14.00 -0.26
N SER A 405 1.00 12.76 -0.54
CA SER A 405 0.72 12.06 -1.79
C SER A 405 -0.06 10.79 -1.46
N GLU A 406 -1.19 10.58 -2.14
CA GLU A 406 -2.02 9.39 -1.96
C GLU A 406 -2.40 9.10 -0.50
N GLY A 407 -2.64 10.17 0.28
CA GLY A 407 -3.09 10.12 1.66
C GLY A 407 -1.98 10.05 2.72
N VAL A 408 -0.70 9.99 2.34
CA VAL A 408 0.43 9.98 3.29
C VAL A 408 1.54 10.96 2.90
N ALA A 409 2.22 11.52 3.90
CA ALA A 409 3.37 12.39 3.74
C ALA A 409 4.60 11.77 4.42
N ALA A 410 5.75 11.79 3.76
CA ALA A 410 7.02 11.51 4.40
C ALA A 410 7.34 12.61 5.40
N ALA A 411 7.72 12.25 6.62
CA ALA A 411 8.09 13.21 7.64
C ALA A 411 9.29 12.70 8.43
N LYS A 412 10.12 13.64 8.89
CA LYS A 412 11.27 13.36 9.73
C LYS A 412 11.03 13.89 11.14
N LYS A 413 11.25 13.03 12.12
CA LYS A 413 11.12 13.37 13.54
C LYS A 413 12.18 12.62 14.33
N ASP A 414 12.88 13.34 15.20
CA ASP A 414 13.95 12.81 16.06
C ASP A 414 15.05 12.12 15.23
N GLY A 415 15.40 12.72 14.08
CA GLY A 415 16.45 12.24 13.17
C GLY A 415 16.05 11.06 12.27
N LYS A 416 14.84 10.50 12.40
CA LYS A 416 14.36 9.35 11.61
C LYS A 416 13.14 9.68 10.75
N TRP A 417 13.03 8.98 9.63
CA TRP A 417 11.91 9.10 8.70
C TRP A 417 10.80 8.12 9.02
N GLY A 418 9.57 8.57 8.78
CA GLY A 418 8.35 7.78 8.82
C GLY A 418 7.30 8.42 7.89
N TYR A 419 6.08 7.89 7.91
CA TYR A 419 4.98 8.43 7.13
C TYR A 419 3.79 8.73 8.04
N ILE A 420 3.19 9.89 7.83
CA ILE A 420 2.01 10.37 8.52
C ILE A 420 0.85 10.49 7.53
N ASP A 421 -0.38 10.29 7.98
CA ASP A 421 -1.55 10.61 7.18
C ASP A 421 -1.76 12.13 7.09
N GLU A 422 -2.72 12.55 6.27
CA GLU A 422 -3.08 13.97 6.11
C GLU A 422 -3.51 14.66 7.41
N LYS A 423 -3.86 13.92 8.47
CA LYS A 423 -4.21 14.46 9.80
C LYS A 423 -3.03 14.44 10.76
N GLY A 424 -1.83 14.10 10.28
CA GLY A 424 -0.60 14.00 11.08
C GLY A 424 -0.50 12.75 11.95
N LYS A 425 -1.39 11.77 11.77
CA LYS A 425 -1.29 10.50 12.50
C LYS A 425 -0.21 9.64 11.84
N THR A 426 0.71 9.11 12.63
CA THR A 426 1.71 8.15 12.14
C THR A 426 1.05 6.89 11.57
N VAL A 427 1.37 6.61 10.31
CA VAL A 427 0.99 5.39 9.57
C VAL A 427 2.17 4.43 9.52
N ILE A 428 3.35 4.94 9.17
CA ILE A 428 4.62 4.19 9.19
C ILE A 428 5.53 4.83 10.24
N PRO A 429 6.05 4.05 11.22
CA PRO A 429 6.85 4.59 12.32
C PRO A 429 8.11 5.36 11.90
N PHE A 430 8.55 6.29 12.75
CA PHE A 430 9.79 7.06 12.57
C PHE A 430 11.03 6.23 12.94
N GLU A 431 11.40 5.29 12.08
CA GLU A 431 12.54 4.39 12.31
C GLU A 431 13.43 4.21 11.07
N TYR A 432 13.08 4.84 9.96
CA TYR A 432 13.73 4.67 8.67
C TYR A 432 14.82 5.71 8.45
N ASP A 433 15.78 5.33 7.62
CA ASP A 433 16.76 6.23 7.04
C ASP A 433 16.17 6.85 5.77
N ALA A 434 16.87 7.82 5.18
CA ALA A 434 16.48 8.39 3.89
C ALA A 434 16.44 7.29 2.82
N SER A 435 15.35 7.22 2.06
CA SER A 435 15.20 6.29 0.92
C SER A 435 15.56 6.92 -0.43
N CYS A 436 15.93 8.20 -0.46
CA CYS A 436 16.52 8.81 -1.64
C CYS A 436 17.50 9.93 -1.26
N THR A 437 18.41 10.23 -2.19
CA THR A 437 19.21 11.44 -2.16
C THR A 437 18.87 12.22 -3.42
N TYR A 438 18.36 13.43 -3.27
CA TYR A 438 18.25 14.33 -4.41
C TYR A 438 19.63 14.92 -4.67
N GLU A 439 20.26 14.51 -5.77
CA GLU A 439 21.35 15.27 -6.38
C GLU A 439 20.68 16.49 -7.04
N SER A 440 21.01 17.71 -6.59
CA SER A 440 20.61 18.91 -7.34
C SER A 440 21.24 18.87 -8.74
N TYR A 441 20.58 19.56 -9.69
CA TYR A 441 21.02 19.79 -11.08
C TYR A 441 22.51 19.51 -11.33
N VAL A 442 22.81 18.55 -12.19
CA VAL A 442 24.19 18.30 -12.61
C VAL A 442 24.38 18.98 -13.95
N PHE A 443 24.79 20.25 -13.98
CA PHE A 443 25.09 20.98 -15.23
C PHE A 443 26.44 21.69 -15.13
N SER A 444 27.12 21.83 -16.27
CA SER A 444 28.48 22.39 -16.31
C SER A 444 28.56 23.88 -15.98
N TYR A 445 27.48 24.62 -16.23
CA TYR A 445 27.38 26.05 -15.90
C TYR A 445 26.84 26.32 -14.49
N ASP A 446 26.40 25.28 -13.76
CA ASP A 446 26.10 25.40 -12.34
C ASP A 446 27.40 25.54 -11.56
N THR A 447 27.88 26.79 -11.51
CA THR A 447 29.14 27.17 -10.86
C THR A 447 29.00 27.28 -9.34
N VAL A 448 27.82 27.00 -8.79
CA VAL A 448 27.50 27.15 -7.37
C VAL A 448 27.78 25.83 -6.62
N SER A 449 29.07 25.46 -6.54
CA SER A 449 29.56 24.35 -5.68
C SER A 449 28.98 22.97 -6.04
N LYS A 450 29.57 21.89 -5.50
CA LYS A 450 29.08 20.51 -5.74
C LYS A 450 27.56 20.45 -5.49
N PRO A 451 26.79 19.67 -6.29
CA PRO A 451 25.37 19.54 -6.08
C PRO A 451 25.09 19.19 -4.63
N LYS A 452 24.18 19.93 -4.01
CA LYS A 452 23.84 19.73 -2.60
C LYS A 452 23.06 18.42 -2.53
N GLU A 453 23.63 17.43 -1.85
CA GLU A 453 22.95 16.17 -1.59
C GLU A 453 21.95 16.38 -0.47
N GLU A 454 20.66 16.27 -0.78
CA GLU A 454 19.58 16.30 0.19
C GLU A 454 19.00 14.91 0.39
N ALA A 455 19.22 14.35 1.58
CA ALA A 455 18.71 13.03 1.95
C ALA A 455 17.24 13.12 2.38
N PHE A 456 16.37 12.41 1.68
CA PHE A 456 14.92 12.48 1.82
C PHE A 456 14.27 11.09 1.72
N CYS A 457 12.95 11.01 1.79
CA CYS A 457 12.20 9.80 1.48
C CYS A 457 11.24 10.03 0.32
N TYR A 458 11.10 9.04 -0.56
CA TYR A 458 10.16 9.11 -1.67
C TYR A 458 8.73 9.38 -1.18
N ALA A 459 8.00 10.24 -1.89
CA ALA A 459 6.57 10.38 -1.68
C ALA A 459 5.86 9.09 -2.12
N ALA A 460 4.69 8.81 -1.56
CA ALA A 460 3.90 7.66 -2.02
C ALA A 460 3.52 7.80 -3.50
N SER A 461 3.63 6.69 -4.22
CA SER A 461 3.23 6.60 -5.61
C SER A 461 2.65 5.22 -5.90
N ASP A 462 1.52 5.22 -6.61
CA ASP A 462 0.78 4.02 -7.00
C ASP A 462 0.43 3.10 -5.81
N GLY A 463 0.11 3.70 -4.67
CA GLY A 463 -0.27 3.06 -3.43
C GLY A 463 0.89 2.53 -2.59
N HIS A 464 2.14 2.86 -2.92
CA HIS A 464 3.33 2.27 -2.29
C HIS A 464 4.41 3.28 -1.90
N VAL A 465 5.24 2.89 -0.93
CA VAL A 465 6.43 3.63 -0.49
C VAL A 465 7.63 2.69 -0.33
N PRO A 466 8.75 2.96 -1.03
CA PRO A 466 10.01 2.27 -0.77
C PRO A 466 10.70 2.85 0.47
N LEU A 467 11.14 1.97 1.35
CA LEU A 467 11.72 2.31 2.65
C LEU A 467 13.11 1.68 2.78
N CYS A 468 14.01 2.37 3.47
CA CYS A 468 15.35 1.88 3.77
C CYS A 468 15.63 1.99 5.26
N LYS A 469 16.09 0.90 5.87
CA LYS A 469 16.52 0.85 7.27
C LYS A 469 17.86 0.14 7.35
N LYS A 470 18.91 0.87 7.72
CA LYS A 470 20.29 0.37 7.80
C LYS A 470 20.76 -0.32 6.51
N GLY A 471 20.39 0.23 5.35
CA GLY A 471 20.74 -0.31 4.03
C GLY A 471 19.89 -1.50 3.56
N LYS A 472 18.95 -2.01 4.37
CA LYS A 472 17.98 -3.02 3.94
C LYS A 472 16.74 -2.33 3.40
N TRP A 473 16.39 -2.61 2.15
CA TRP A 473 15.25 -2.01 1.46
C TRP A 473 14.01 -2.89 1.54
N GLU A 474 12.87 -2.29 1.81
CA GLU A 474 11.54 -2.91 1.77
C GLU A 474 10.56 -2.03 1.01
N LEU A 475 9.43 -2.60 0.62
CA LEU A 475 8.32 -1.87 0.01
C LEU A 475 7.07 -2.09 0.84
N ARG A 476 6.39 -1.00 1.19
CA ARG A 476 5.09 -1.05 1.88
C ARG A 476 4.00 -0.38 1.05
N ASP A 477 2.76 -0.78 1.27
CA ASP A 477 1.61 -0.01 0.80
C ASP A 477 1.38 1.23 1.70
N THR A 478 0.55 2.18 1.26
CA THR A 478 0.24 3.41 2.01
C THR A 478 -0.50 3.17 3.33
N SER A 479 -0.94 1.94 3.63
CA SER A 479 -1.46 1.58 4.95
C SER A 479 -0.37 1.11 5.92
N GLY A 480 0.87 0.96 5.44
CA GLY A 480 2.02 0.46 6.20
C GLY A 480 2.19 -1.06 6.15
N LYS A 481 1.42 -1.76 5.31
CA LYS A 481 1.56 -3.21 5.14
C LYS A 481 2.76 -3.53 4.25
N VAL A 482 3.57 -4.51 4.65
CA VAL A 482 4.69 -5.01 3.85
C VAL A 482 4.19 -5.67 2.56
N VAL A 483 4.77 -5.25 1.43
CA VAL A 483 4.52 -5.78 0.08
C VAL A 483 5.74 -6.53 -0.43
N ILE A 484 6.94 -5.98 -0.21
CA ILE A 484 8.22 -6.65 -0.43
C ILE A 484 9.00 -6.56 0.88
N SER A 485 9.38 -7.71 1.43
CA SER A 485 10.15 -7.80 2.67
C SER A 485 11.52 -7.17 2.56
N ALA A 486 12.03 -6.70 3.70
CA ALA A 486 13.34 -6.07 3.80
C ALA A 486 14.45 -6.99 3.28
N GLY A 487 15.33 -6.48 2.42
CA GLY A 487 16.51 -7.21 1.95
C GLY A 487 16.29 -8.18 0.79
N VAL A 488 15.05 -8.33 0.30
CA VAL A 488 14.77 -9.09 -0.93
C VAL A 488 15.49 -8.50 -2.14
N PHE A 489 15.61 -7.17 -2.17
CA PHE A 489 16.38 -6.42 -3.16
C PHE A 489 17.41 -5.53 -2.46
N GLU A 490 18.53 -5.31 -3.14
CA GLU A 490 19.59 -4.40 -2.68
C GLU A 490 19.09 -2.96 -2.63
N GLU A 491 18.23 -2.59 -3.59
CA GLU A 491 17.64 -1.26 -3.71
C GLU A 491 16.26 -1.36 -4.39
N ILE A 492 15.34 -0.46 -4.03
CA ILE A 492 13.99 -0.38 -4.59
C ILE A 492 13.69 1.08 -4.95
N ARG A 493 13.04 1.32 -6.08
CA ARG A 493 12.58 2.66 -6.49
C ARG A 493 11.04 2.78 -6.42
N PRO A 494 10.49 4.00 -6.46
CA PRO A 494 9.05 4.21 -6.43
C PRO A 494 8.28 3.42 -7.48
N VAL A 495 7.04 3.07 -7.13
CA VAL A 495 6.14 2.32 -7.99
C VAL A 495 5.40 3.27 -8.91
N HIS A 496 5.32 2.92 -10.19
CA HIS A 496 4.55 3.64 -11.19
C HIS A 496 3.97 2.63 -12.18
N ASP A 497 2.66 2.69 -12.44
CA ASP A 497 1.94 1.76 -13.33
C ASP A 497 2.17 0.28 -12.96
N GLY A 498 2.08 -0.01 -11.65
CA GLY A 498 2.25 -1.32 -11.04
C GLY A 498 3.67 -1.88 -11.11
N LYS A 499 4.67 -1.07 -11.48
CA LYS A 499 6.06 -1.50 -11.69
C LYS A 499 7.03 -0.64 -10.90
N CYS A 500 8.17 -1.22 -10.55
CA CYS A 500 9.28 -0.45 -10.00
C CYS A 500 10.64 -1.04 -10.39
N TRP A 501 11.65 -0.17 -10.36
CA TRP A 501 13.04 -0.59 -10.49
C TRP A 501 13.52 -1.24 -9.20
N VAL A 502 14.25 -2.34 -9.34
CA VAL A 502 14.90 -3.03 -8.24
C VAL A 502 16.30 -3.44 -8.63
N LYS A 503 17.19 -3.51 -7.65
CA LYS A 503 18.56 -3.99 -7.82
C LYS A 503 18.74 -5.34 -7.15
N LYS A 504 19.29 -6.29 -7.91
CA LYS A 504 19.56 -7.65 -7.45
C LYS A 504 20.85 -8.16 -8.05
N ASP A 505 21.72 -8.73 -7.22
CA ASP A 505 23.04 -9.25 -7.61
C ASP A 505 23.88 -8.19 -8.35
N GLY A 506 23.81 -6.94 -7.88
CA GLY A 506 24.48 -5.78 -8.45
C GLY A 506 23.93 -5.29 -9.79
N LYS A 507 22.83 -5.86 -10.31
CA LYS A 507 22.20 -5.46 -11.58
C LYS A 507 20.78 -4.97 -11.38
N TRP A 508 20.39 -4.02 -12.23
CA TRP A 508 19.05 -3.46 -12.23
C TRP A 508 18.09 -4.27 -13.10
N GLY A 509 16.86 -4.42 -12.60
CA GLY A 509 15.72 -4.99 -13.30
C GLY A 509 14.43 -4.26 -12.94
N VAL A 510 13.32 -4.70 -13.51
CA VAL A 510 11.99 -4.14 -13.25
C VAL A 510 11.08 -5.27 -12.81
N ILE A 511 10.44 -5.09 -11.66
CA ILE A 511 9.37 -5.97 -11.21
C ILE A 511 8.02 -5.34 -11.49
N ARG A 512 7.03 -6.19 -11.71
CA ARG A 512 5.61 -5.85 -11.70
C ARG A 512 4.99 -6.45 -10.43
N LEU A 513 4.35 -5.62 -9.63
CA LEU A 513 3.59 -6.05 -8.47
C LEU A 513 2.31 -6.74 -8.93
N LYS A 514 1.91 -7.81 -8.24
CA LYS A 514 0.61 -8.44 -8.49
C LYS A 514 -0.46 -7.52 -7.93
N GLU A 515 -1.39 -7.09 -8.79
CA GLU A 515 -2.56 -6.34 -8.35
C GLU A 515 -3.35 -7.17 -7.33
N LYS A 516 -3.84 -6.53 -6.27
CA LYS A 516 -4.94 -7.12 -5.50
C LYS A 516 -6.13 -7.18 -6.46
N GLU A 517 -6.74 -8.36 -6.62
CA GLU A 517 -8.09 -8.48 -7.19
C GLU A 517 -9.06 -7.74 -6.26
N ASP A 518 -9.11 -6.42 -6.36
CA ASP A 518 -10.13 -5.62 -5.72
C ASP A 518 -11.37 -5.71 -6.61
N ASN A 519 -12.39 -6.39 -6.10
CA ASN A 519 -13.74 -6.45 -6.66
C ASN A 519 -14.18 -5.07 -7.15
N GLU A 520 -14.52 -4.98 -8.44
CA GLU A 520 -15.32 -3.93 -9.07
C GLU A 520 -15.02 -2.50 -8.59
N ARG A 521 -13.86 -1.95 -8.97
CA ARG A 521 -13.82 -0.51 -9.27
C ARG A 521 -14.47 -0.31 -10.63
N THR A 522 -15.74 0.07 -10.62
CA THR A 522 -16.42 0.59 -11.81
C THR A 522 -15.59 1.71 -12.41
N ASP A 523 -15.28 1.59 -13.70
CA ASP A 523 -14.72 2.64 -14.55
C ASP A 523 -15.55 3.93 -14.44
N SER A 524 -15.15 4.84 -13.55
CA SER A 524 -15.57 6.24 -13.64
C SER A 524 -14.52 7.27 -13.21
N ASP A 525 -13.40 6.87 -12.58
CA ASP A 525 -12.47 7.85 -11.98
C ASP A 525 -11.16 8.06 -12.75
N ASN A 526 -10.99 7.45 -13.93
CA ASN A 526 -9.78 7.60 -14.73
C ASN A 526 -9.66 8.92 -15.52
N HIS A 527 -10.43 9.96 -15.17
CA HIS A 527 -10.36 11.29 -15.77
C HIS A 527 -10.34 12.41 -14.73
N ARG A 528 -9.41 12.34 -13.76
CA ARG A 528 -9.13 13.50 -12.91
C ARG A 528 -7.67 13.78 -12.58
N TYR A 529 -6.74 13.39 -13.44
CA TYR A 529 -5.39 14.00 -13.50
C TYR A 529 -4.92 14.10 -14.95
N LYS A 530 -5.69 14.83 -15.76
CA LYS A 530 -5.20 15.50 -16.97
C LYS A 530 -5.87 16.86 -17.04
N ARG A 531 -5.18 17.88 -16.53
CA ARG A 531 -5.22 19.24 -17.05
C ARG A 531 -4.07 20.05 -16.49
#